data_AF-A0A0S2DQI3-F1
#
_entry.id   AF-A0A0S2DQI3-F1
#
_cell.length_a   1.000
_cell.length_b   1.000
_cell.length_c   1.000
_cell.angle_alpha   90.00
_cell.angle_beta   90.00
_cell.angle_gamma   90.00
#
_symmetry.space_group_name_H-M   'P 1'
#
loop_
_entity.id
_entity.type
_entity.pdbx_description
1 polymer ?
#
loop_
_entity_poly.entity_id
_entity_poly.type
_entity_poly.pdbx_seq_one_letter_code
_entity_poly.pdbx_strand_id
1 'polypeptide(L)'
;MRNYDLEFLKKFSMVIGFLMLVTLGLMIAAYFVHKQLPQEVDPRAAQRTENRIAPTGAVYAGATGAAAQQAAVAAAAAKAASQVAYGGTLDGKVIFDSLCAGCHKSGAGGAPTLDASHWATRLPKGKDTLHKHAIEGFTGSTGIMPAKGGNPALTNEQVSATVDWMLGNIK
;
A
#
# COMPACT_ATOMS: atom_id res chain seq x y z
N MET A 1 -7.42 -71.59 -20.34
CA MET A 1 -7.96 -70.68 -19.32
C MET A 1 -9.02 -71.41 -18.53
N ARG A 2 -8.97 -71.35 -17.20
CA ARG A 2 -9.97 -72.02 -16.34
C ARG A 2 -11.26 -71.19 -16.37
N ASN A 3 -12.42 -71.81 -16.19
CA ASN A 3 -13.73 -71.12 -16.25
C ASN A 3 -13.80 -69.91 -15.28
N TYR A 4 -13.09 -70.00 -14.15
CA TYR A 4 -12.96 -68.93 -13.16
C TYR A 4 -12.27 -67.66 -13.70
N ASP A 5 -11.26 -67.79 -14.57
CA ASP A 5 -10.54 -66.64 -15.15
C ASP A 5 -11.44 -65.85 -16.11
N LEU A 6 -12.28 -66.55 -16.87
CA LEU A 6 -13.22 -65.95 -17.80
C LEU A 6 -14.35 -65.23 -17.07
N GLU A 7 -14.85 -65.78 -15.97
CA GLU A 7 -15.82 -65.10 -15.11
C GLU A 7 -15.23 -63.84 -14.46
N PHE A 8 -14.00 -63.93 -13.96
CA PHE A 8 -13.28 -62.77 -13.43
C PHE A 8 -13.11 -61.66 -14.47
N LEU A 9 -12.59 -61.98 -15.66
CA LEU A 9 -12.40 -61.02 -16.76
C LEU A 9 -13.73 -60.38 -17.19
N LYS A 10 -14.82 -61.16 -17.23
CA LYS A 10 -16.16 -60.65 -17.58
C LYS A 10 -16.67 -59.65 -16.55
N LYS A 11 -16.55 -59.95 -15.25
CA LYS A 11 -16.96 -59.05 -14.17
C LYS A 11 -16.08 -57.81 -14.12
N PHE A 12 -14.78 -57.97 -14.27
CA PHE A 12 -13.81 -56.87 -14.29
C PHE A 12 -14.05 -55.92 -15.48
N SER A 13 -14.28 -56.45 -16.67
CA SER A 13 -14.61 -55.65 -17.86
C SER A 13 -15.95 -54.91 -17.71
N MET A 14 -16.96 -55.54 -17.11
CA MET A 14 -18.25 -54.89 -16.81
C MET A 14 -18.11 -53.71 -15.85
N VAL A 15 -17.30 -53.86 -14.80
CA VAL A 15 -17.02 -52.78 -13.84
C VAL A 15 -16.25 -51.64 -14.51
N ILE A 16 -15.24 -51.93 -15.31
CA ILE A 16 -14.49 -50.90 -16.06
C ILE A 16 -15.41 -50.15 -17.03
N GLY A 17 -16.24 -50.87 -17.80
CA GLY A 17 -17.20 -50.27 -18.72
C GLY A 17 -18.19 -49.36 -18.00
N PHE A 18 -18.70 -49.80 -16.85
CA PHE A 18 -19.57 -48.97 -16.00
C PHE A 18 -18.86 -47.70 -15.51
N LEU A 19 -17.63 -47.82 -15.00
CA LEU A 19 -16.86 -46.66 -14.54
C LEU A 19 -16.53 -45.67 -15.67
N MET A 20 -16.28 -46.16 -16.89
CA MET A 20 -16.08 -45.30 -18.07
C MET A 20 -17.36 -44.54 -18.44
N LEU A 21 -18.53 -45.16 -18.37
CA LEU A 21 -19.80 -44.49 -18.62
C LEU A 21 -20.10 -43.42 -17.56
N VAL A 22 -19.85 -43.71 -16.29
CA VAL A 22 -20.02 -42.75 -15.20
C VAL A 22 -19.08 -41.55 -15.41
N THR A 23 -17.81 -41.78 -15.72
CA THR A 23 -16.85 -40.68 -15.95
C THR A 23 -17.22 -39.82 -17.15
N LEU A 24 -17.64 -40.42 -18.27
CA LEU A 24 -18.17 -39.68 -19.42
C LEU A 24 -19.41 -38.86 -19.05
N GLY A 25 -20.33 -39.44 -18.27
CA GLY A 25 -21.51 -38.74 -17.77
C GLY A 25 -21.16 -37.52 -16.91
N LEU A 26 -20.20 -37.67 -15.99
CA LEU A 26 -19.71 -36.57 -15.16
C LEU A 26 -19.02 -35.47 -15.97
N MET A 27 -18.24 -35.83 -17.01
CA MET A 27 -17.62 -34.83 -17.89
C MET A 27 -18.66 -34.04 -18.69
N ILE A 28 -19.69 -34.71 -19.23
CA ILE A 28 -20.75 -34.04 -19.99
C ILE A 28 -21.54 -33.10 -19.06
N ALA A 29 -21.87 -33.55 -17.85
CA ALA A 29 -22.55 -32.74 -16.85
C ALA A 29 -21.70 -31.51 -16.45
N ALA A 30 -20.41 -31.70 -16.19
CA ALA A 30 -19.48 -30.61 -15.87
C ALA A 30 -19.38 -29.60 -17.03
N TYR A 31 -19.31 -30.08 -18.27
CA TYR A 31 -19.28 -29.22 -19.46
C TYR A 31 -20.56 -28.39 -19.60
N PHE A 32 -21.72 -28.99 -19.34
CA PHE A 32 -23.00 -28.30 -19.39
C PHE A 32 -23.11 -27.21 -18.30
N VAL A 33 -22.73 -27.53 -17.07
CA VAL A 33 -22.70 -26.58 -15.94
C VAL A 33 -21.72 -25.43 -16.21
N HIS A 34 -20.52 -25.73 -16.73
CA HIS A 34 -19.50 -24.72 -17.06
C HIS A 34 -19.94 -23.76 -18.17
N LYS A 35 -20.78 -24.22 -19.11
CA LYS A 35 -21.38 -23.36 -20.15
C LYS A 35 -22.51 -22.48 -19.64
N GLN A 36 -23.24 -22.91 -18.61
CA GLN A 36 -24.37 -22.16 -18.06
C GLN A 36 -23.95 -21.12 -17.02
N LEU A 37 -22.85 -21.35 -16.31
CA LEU A 37 -22.34 -20.40 -15.32
C LEU A 37 -21.47 -19.34 -16.01
N PRO A 38 -21.73 -18.03 -15.80
CA PRO A 38 -20.82 -17.00 -16.24
C PRO A 38 -19.46 -17.20 -15.56
N GLN A 39 -18.38 -17.06 -16.34
CA GLN A 39 -17.03 -17.18 -15.80
C GLN A 39 -16.82 -16.10 -14.74
N GLU A 40 -16.41 -16.50 -13.54
CA GLU A 40 -16.08 -15.57 -12.46
C GLU A 40 -14.79 -14.83 -12.84
N VAL A 41 -14.94 -13.59 -13.29
CA VAL A 41 -13.82 -12.74 -13.65
C VAL A 41 -13.15 -12.27 -12.36
N ASP A 42 -11.90 -12.66 -12.16
CA ASP A 42 -11.06 -12.16 -11.05
C ASP A 42 -11.18 -10.62 -10.99
N PRO A 43 -11.66 -10.03 -9.87
CA PRO A 43 -11.77 -8.58 -9.73
C PRO A 43 -10.46 -7.85 -10.00
N ARG A 44 -9.32 -8.51 -9.75
CA ARG A 44 -7.99 -7.98 -10.05
C ARG A 44 -7.69 -7.97 -11.55
N ALA A 45 -8.28 -8.87 -12.34
CA ALA A 45 -8.16 -8.86 -13.80
C ALA A 45 -8.92 -7.68 -14.41
N ALA A 46 -10.12 -7.38 -13.91
CA ALA A 46 -10.85 -6.17 -14.30
C ALA A 46 -10.04 -4.91 -13.95
N GLN A 47 -9.49 -4.83 -12.74
CA GLN A 47 -8.69 -3.69 -12.31
C GLN A 47 -7.39 -3.51 -13.11
N ARG A 48 -6.74 -4.61 -13.52
CA ARG A 48 -5.57 -4.56 -14.44
C ARG A 48 -5.94 -4.02 -15.82
N THR A 49 -7.15 -4.24 -16.30
CA THR A 49 -7.61 -3.70 -17.59
C THR A 49 -7.94 -2.22 -17.48
N GLU A 50 -8.63 -1.80 -16.42
CA GLU A 50 -8.90 -0.39 -16.11
C GLU A 50 -7.60 0.43 -15.99
N ASN A 51 -6.59 -0.09 -15.30
CA ASN A 51 -5.29 0.58 -15.18
C ASN A 51 -4.54 0.70 -16.53
N ARG A 52 -4.83 -0.16 -17.52
CA ARG A 52 -4.19 -0.14 -18.85
C ARG A 52 -4.84 0.86 -19.81
N ILE A 53 -6.13 1.17 -19.61
CA ILE A 53 -6.86 2.15 -20.42
C ILE A 53 -6.85 3.55 -19.82
N ALA A 54 -6.28 3.71 -18.63
CA ALA A 54 -6.11 5.01 -18.00
C ALA A 54 -5.25 5.92 -18.90
N PRO A 55 -5.69 7.16 -19.19
CA PRO A 55 -4.94 8.08 -20.04
C PRO A 55 -3.58 8.38 -19.42
N THR A 56 -2.52 8.23 -20.21
CA THR A 56 -1.12 8.50 -19.81
C THR A 56 -0.84 9.99 -19.60
N GLY A 57 -1.75 10.86 -20.00
CA GLY A 57 -1.75 12.29 -19.77
C GLY A 57 -3.05 12.92 -20.25
N ALA A 58 -3.42 14.06 -19.67
CA ALA A 58 -4.54 14.85 -20.13
C ALA A 58 -4.02 16.02 -20.99
N VAL A 59 -4.53 16.15 -22.21
CA VAL A 59 -4.19 17.26 -23.11
C VAL A 59 -5.15 18.41 -22.81
N TYR A 60 -4.62 19.47 -22.23
CA TYR A 60 -5.36 20.65 -21.83
C TYR A 60 -5.09 21.78 -22.83
N ALA A 61 -6.09 22.15 -23.65
CA ALA A 61 -5.99 23.27 -24.58
C ALA A 61 -6.88 24.44 -24.13
N GLY A 62 -6.35 25.67 -24.19
CA GLY A 62 -7.07 26.90 -23.87
C GLY A 62 -7.33 27.16 -22.38
N ALA A 63 -8.13 28.19 -22.06
CA ALA A 63 -8.44 28.59 -20.69
C ALA A 63 -9.22 27.52 -19.90
N THR A 64 -10.02 26.69 -20.58
CA THR A 64 -10.68 25.51 -20.03
C THR A 64 -9.68 24.41 -19.66
N GLY A 65 -8.59 24.29 -20.42
CA GLY A 65 -7.47 23.41 -20.11
C GLY A 65 -6.74 23.79 -18.82
N ALA A 66 -6.46 25.08 -18.61
CA ALA A 66 -5.79 25.54 -17.39
C ALA A 66 -6.63 25.26 -16.13
N ALA A 67 -7.94 25.51 -16.19
CA ALA A 67 -8.86 25.21 -15.10
C ALA A 67 -8.97 23.70 -14.82
N ALA A 68 -9.01 22.87 -15.87
CA ALA A 68 -9.04 21.42 -15.72
C ALA A 68 -7.72 20.85 -15.19
N GLN A 69 -6.58 21.46 -15.55
CA GLN A 69 -5.27 21.09 -15.00
C GLN A 69 -5.14 21.47 -13.52
N GLN A 70 -5.63 22.64 -13.11
CA GLN A 70 -5.70 23.01 -11.70
C GLN A 70 -6.65 22.11 -10.90
N ALA A 71 -7.80 21.73 -11.47
CA ALA A 71 -8.71 20.76 -10.87
C ALA A 71 -8.07 19.36 -10.75
N ALA A 72 -7.30 18.92 -11.74
CA ALA A 72 -6.58 17.65 -11.70
C ALA A 72 -5.44 17.65 -10.67
N VAL A 73 -4.70 18.76 -10.53
CA VAL A 73 -3.68 18.93 -9.48
C VAL A 73 -4.35 18.96 -8.09
N ALA A 74 -5.47 19.64 -7.94
CA ALA A 74 -6.25 19.65 -6.70
C ALA A 74 -6.81 18.26 -6.36
N ALA A 75 -7.29 17.51 -7.35
CA ALA A 75 -7.78 16.14 -7.17
C ALA A 75 -6.64 15.16 -6.84
N ALA A 76 -5.46 15.31 -7.44
CA ALA A 76 -4.27 14.54 -7.10
C ALA A 76 -3.78 14.85 -5.68
N ALA A 77 -3.79 16.12 -5.28
CA ALA A 77 -3.49 16.55 -3.91
C ALA A 77 -4.53 16.03 -2.91
N ALA A 78 -5.81 16.06 -3.25
CA ALA A 78 -6.89 15.51 -2.42
C ALA A 78 -6.80 13.98 -2.29
N LYS A 79 -6.44 13.28 -3.36
CA LYS A 79 -6.20 11.82 -3.34
C LYS A 79 -4.96 11.46 -2.52
N ALA A 80 -3.90 12.27 -2.60
CA ALA A 80 -2.73 12.15 -1.72
C ALA A 80 -3.07 12.46 -0.25
N ALA A 81 -3.99 13.39 0.01
CA ALA A 81 -4.49 13.69 1.35
C ALA A 81 -5.48 12.64 1.89
N SER A 82 -6.16 11.88 1.01
CA SER A 82 -7.15 10.86 1.40
C SER A 82 -6.56 9.58 2.00
N GLN A 83 -5.23 9.44 2.00
CA GLN A 83 -4.52 8.37 2.68
C GLN A 83 -3.67 8.96 3.80
N VAL A 84 -4.33 9.50 4.83
CA VAL A 84 -3.64 10.04 5.99
C VAL A 84 -2.86 8.91 6.66
N ALA A 85 -1.54 9.06 6.73
CA ALA A 85 -0.67 8.05 7.31
C ALA A 85 -1.11 7.70 8.75
N TYR A 86 -0.93 6.43 9.14
CA TYR A 86 -1.25 5.95 10.49
C TYR A 86 -2.72 6.16 10.91
N GLY A 87 -3.65 6.14 9.96
CA GLY A 87 -5.08 6.31 10.23
C GLY A 87 -5.44 7.70 10.76
N GLY A 88 -4.58 8.71 10.56
CA GLY A 88 -4.81 10.07 11.05
C GLY A 88 -4.59 10.27 12.54
N THR A 89 -3.96 9.32 13.23
CA THR A 89 -3.59 9.53 14.64
C THR A 89 -2.68 10.76 14.80
N LEU A 90 -2.93 11.55 15.83
CA LEU A 90 -2.05 12.65 16.29
C LEU A 90 -1.16 12.21 17.46
N ASP A 91 -1.14 10.91 17.79
CA ASP A 91 -0.20 10.39 18.77
C ASP A 91 1.23 10.41 18.20
N GLY A 92 1.98 11.43 18.61
CA GLY A 92 3.37 11.64 18.20
C GLY A 92 4.28 10.47 18.55
N LYS A 93 3.98 9.67 19.59
CA LYS A 93 4.76 8.48 19.93
C LYS A 93 4.61 7.41 18.86
N VAL A 94 3.38 7.16 18.41
CA VAL A 94 3.08 6.12 17.39
C VAL A 94 3.80 6.44 16.09
N ILE A 95 3.74 7.69 15.65
CA ILE A 95 4.41 8.16 14.43
C ILE A 95 5.93 8.13 14.61
N PHE A 96 6.44 8.57 15.77
CA PHE A 96 7.85 8.51 16.07
C PHE A 96 8.38 7.07 15.99
N ASP A 97 7.76 6.13 16.70
CA ASP A 97 8.19 4.74 16.76
C ASP A 97 8.13 4.06 15.38
N SER A 98 7.16 4.44 14.54
CA SER A 98 6.96 3.84 13.22
C SER A 98 7.89 4.38 12.13
N LEU A 99 8.26 5.68 12.18
CA LEU A 99 9.01 6.35 11.12
C LEU A 99 10.27 7.05 11.63
N CYS A 100 10.12 7.93 12.62
CA CYS A 100 11.18 8.86 13.00
C CYS A 100 12.30 8.18 13.79
N ALA A 101 11.98 7.12 14.54
CA ALA A 101 12.91 6.37 15.38
C ALA A 101 14.07 5.75 14.59
N GLY A 102 13.88 5.43 13.31
CA GLY A 102 14.94 4.88 12.46
C GLY A 102 16.21 5.75 12.45
N CYS A 103 16.03 7.07 12.40
CA CYS A 103 17.14 8.03 12.45
C CYS A 103 17.31 8.65 13.83
N HIS A 104 16.22 9.06 14.51
CA HIS A 104 16.28 9.80 15.76
C HIS A 104 16.53 8.94 17.01
N LYS A 105 16.56 7.61 16.91
CA LYS A 105 16.99 6.74 18.01
C LYS A 105 18.47 6.41 17.94
N SER A 106 19.01 6.26 16.73
CA SER A 106 20.39 5.86 16.45
C SER A 106 21.33 7.02 16.17
N GLY A 107 20.78 8.18 15.79
CA GLY A 107 21.55 9.30 15.25
C GLY A 107 21.98 9.11 13.80
N ALA A 108 21.37 8.16 13.07
CA ALA A 108 21.72 7.88 11.68
C ALA A 108 21.59 9.13 10.80
N GLY A 109 22.56 9.32 9.89
CA GLY A 109 22.61 10.50 9.04
C GLY A 109 22.83 11.82 9.80
N GLY A 110 23.31 11.76 11.05
CA GLY A 110 23.50 12.92 11.93
C GLY A 110 22.21 13.50 12.51
N ALA A 111 21.14 12.71 12.53
CA ALA A 111 19.88 13.09 13.16
C ALA A 111 20.08 13.34 14.67
N PRO A 112 19.45 14.38 15.24
CA PRO A 112 19.50 14.59 16.69
C PRO A 112 18.74 13.46 17.39
N THR A 113 19.44 12.70 18.23
CA THR A 113 18.81 11.76 19.16
C THR A 113 18.03 12.51 20.25
N LEU A 114 17.28 11.80 21.09
CA LEU A 114 16.59 12.39 22.25
C LEU A 114 17.54 12.83 23.38
N ASP A 115 18.85 12.82 23.19
CA ASP A 115 19.81 13.29 24.19
C ASP A 115 19.87 14.82 24.23
N ALA A 116 19.78 15.42 25.41
CA ALA A 116 19.73 16.88 25.60
C ALA A 116 20.91 17.63 24.97
N SER A 117 22.09 17.01 24.89
CA SER A 117 23.27 17.56 24.23
C SER A 117 23.04 17.89 22.76
N HIS A 118 22.22 17.09 22.06
CA HIS A 118 21.85 17.34 20.68
C HIS A 118 20.81 18.46 20.54
N TRP A 119 20.04 18.76 21.57
CA TRP A 119 18.97 19.78 21.52
C TRP A 119 19.39 21.16 22.01
N ALA A 120 20.53 21.28 22.70
CA ALA A 120 21.03 22.54 23.27
C ALA A 120 21.11 23.70 22.26
N THR A 121 21.53 23.44 21.02
CA THR A 121 21.63 24.46 19.96
C THR A 121 20.37 24.58 19.08
N ARG A 122 19.41 23.68 19.27
CA ARG A 122 18.19 23.57 18.46
C ARG A 122 16.99 24.21 19.17
N LEU A 123 16.84 23.99 20.47
CA LEU A 123 15.77 24.56 21.29
C LEU A 123 15.69 26.10 21.24
N PRO A 124 16.81 26.85 21.27
CA PRO A 124 16.76 28.31 21.20
C PRO A 124 16.22 28.86 19.88
N LYS A 125 16.14 28.05 18.82
CA LYS A 125 15.55 28.46 17.53
C LYS A 125 14.01 28.55 17.58
N GLY A 126 13.40 28.08 18.66
CA GLY A 126 11.95 28.06 18.83
C GLY A 126 11.28 26.84 18.20
N LYS A 127 10.11 26.47 18.74
CA LYS A 127 9.33 25.31 18.30
C LYS A 127 8.86 25.45 16.85
N ASP A 128 8.40 26.63 16.46
CA ASP A 128 7.90 26.90 15.11
C ASP A 128 8.95 26.61 14.04
N THR A 129 10.20 26.97 14.29
CA THR A 129 11.33 26.66 13.40
C THR A 129 11.56 25.16 13.28
N LEU A 130 11.46 24.42 14.39
CA LEU A 130 11.64 22.96 14.40
C LEU A 130 10.50 22.24 13.66
N HIS A 131 9.26 22.69 13.87
CA HIS A 131 8.11 22.19 13.11
C HIS A 131 8.27 22.45 11.63
N LYS A 132 8.63 23.68 11.24
CA LYS A 132 8.85 24.06 9.85
C LYS A 132 9.92 23.19 9.19
N HIS A 133 11.09 23.04 9.82
CA HIS A 133 12.16 22.17 9.32
C HIS A 133 11.73 20.70 9.21
N ALA A 134 10.89 20.19 10.12
CA ALA A 134 10.38 18.84 10.04
C ALA A 134 9.37 18.65 8.89
N ILE A 135 8.54 19.66 8.63
CA ILE A 135 7.51 19.63 7.59
C ILE A 135 8.14 19.81 6.20
N GLU A 136 8.97 20.84 6.01
CA GLU A 136 9.55 21.22 4.72
C GLU A 136 10.83 20.43 4.40
N GLY A 137 11.43 19.81 5.42
CA GLY A 137 12.77 19.22 5.33
C GLY A 137 13.85 20.24 5.65
N PHE A 138 15.00 19.75 6.07
CA PHE A 138 16.13 20.60 6.46
C PHE A 138 17.46 19.92 6.15
N THR A 139 18.30 20.62 5.41
CA THR A 139 19.70 20.24 5.21
C THR A 139 20.56 21.10 6.12
N GLY A 140 21.13 20.48 7.15
CA GLY A 140 21.99 21.14 8.13
C GLY A 140 23.45 20.77 7.97
N SER A 141 24.28 21.35 8.85
CA SER A 141 25.71 21.03 8.95
C SER A 141 25.99 19.61 9.43
N THR A 142 25.02 18.98 10.11
CA THR A 142 25.17 17.66 10.72
C THR A 142 24.49 16.55 9.93
N GLY A 143 23.56 16.87 9.03
CA GLY A 143 22.76 15.86 8.36
C GLY A 143 21.63 16.42 7.51
N ILE A 144 20.89 15.52 6.89
CA ILE A 144 19.68 15.80 6.11
C ILE A 144 18.47 15.21 6.83
N MET A 145 17.48 16.07 7.11
CA MET A 145 16.14 15.68 7.50
C MET A 145 15.22 15.80 6.29
N PRO A 146 14.70 14.69 5.73
CA PRO A 146 13.75 14.75 4.62
C PRO A 146 12.45 15.44 5.02
N ALA A 147 11.76 16.06 4.06
CA ALA A 147 10.44 16.65 4.26
C ALA A 147 9.47 15.61 4.84
N LYS A 148 8.74 15.98 5.89
CA LYS A 148 7.81 15.12 6.64
C LYS A 148 8.43 13.78 7.08
N GLY A 149 9.72 13.77 7.41
CA GLY A 149 10.43 12.54 7.80
C GLY A 149 10.51 11.49 6.69
N GLY A 150 10.32 11.89 5.42
CA GLY A 150 10.36 11.01 4.26
C GLY A 150 9.01 10.39 3.89
N ASN A 151 7.94 10.67 4.64
CA ASN A 151 6.60 10.19 4.33
C ASN A 151 5.69 11.35 3.88
N PRO A 152 5.43 11.52 2.57
CA PRO A 152 4.59 12.62 2.07
C PRO A 152 3.12 12.51 2.52
N ALA A 153 2.66 11.33 2.94
CA ALA A 153 1.30 11.06 3.41
C ALA A 153 1.03 11.52 4.85
N LEU A 154 2.06 11.95 5.60
CA LEU A 154 1.87 12.61 6.88
C LEU A 154 1.26 14.01 6.69
N THR A 155 0.31 14.37 7.54
CA THR A 155 -0.18 15.75 7.61
C THR A 155 0.80 16.63 8.39
N ASN A 156 0.76 17.94 8.18
CA ASN A 156 1.61 18.87 8.92
C ASN A 156 1.34 18.80 10.43
N GLU A 157 0.08 18.59 10.82
CA GLU A 157 -0.35 18.45 12.20
C GLU A 157 0.24 17.20 12.86
N GLN A 158 0.25 16.07 12.15
CA GLN A 158 0.92 14.85 12.60
C GLN A 158 2.42 15.03 12.79
N VAL A 159 3.08 15.76 11.88
CA VAL A 159 4.51 16.06 12.00
C VAL A 159 4.77 16.95 13.23
N SER A 160 4.01 18.03 13.41
CA SER A 160 4.13 18.91 14.57
C SER A 160 3.89 18.17 15.88
N ALA A 161 2.84 17.34 15.97
CA ALA A 161 2.56 16.52 17.15
C ALA A 161 3.71 15.55 17.48
N THR A 162 4.35 15.00 16.45
CA THR A 162 5.52 14.12 16.61
C THR A 162 6.75 14.91 17.11
N VAL A 163 6.98 16.11 16.58
CA VAL A 163 8.06 16.98 17.06
C VAL A 163 7.82 17.38 18.51
N ASP A 164 6.61 17.77 18.87
CA ASP A 164 6.27 18.12 20.26
C ASP A 164 6.44 16.94 21.21
N TRP A 165 6.07 15.74 20.77
CA TRP A 165 6.34 14.52 21.52
C TRP A 165 7.85 14.31 21.72
N MET A 166 8.67 14.45 20.66
CA MET A 166 10.12 14.34 20.79
C MET A 166 10.69 15.36 21.78
N LEU A 167 10.26 16.62 21.69
CA LEU A 167 10.69 17.69 22.59
C LEU A 167 10.33 17.41 24.05
N GLY A 168 9.16 16.80 24.30
CA GLY A 168 8.73 16.38 25.63
C GLY A 168 9.44 15.14 26.17
N ASN A 169 10.19 14.41 25.33
CA ASN A 169 10.89 13.17 25.68
C ASN A 169 12.41 13.27 25.55
N ILE A 170 12.95 14.50 25.49
CA ILE A 170 14.39 14.75 25.58
C ILE A 170 14.89 14.32 26.96
N LYS A 171 16.02 13.61 27.01
CA LYS A 171 16.66 13.09 28.23
C LYS A 171 17.94 13.82 28.56
#